data_AF-A0A8J2I8T2-F1
#
_entry.id   AF-A0A8J2I8T2-F1
#
_cell.length_a   1.000
_cell.length_b   1.000
_cell.length_c   1.000
_cell.angle_alpha   90.00
_cell.angle_beta   90.00
_cell.angle_gamma   90.00
#
_symmetry.space_group_name_H-M   'P 1'
#
loop_
_entity.id
_entity.type
_entity.pdbx_description
1 polymer ?
#
loop_
_entity_poly.entity_id
_entity_poly.type
_entity_poly.pdbx_seq_one_letter_code
_entity_poly.pdbx_strand_id
1 'polypeptide(L)'
;MVRDKFARQSLGGTLHQRIKEARVLMVGAGGIGCELLKNLVLTGFGEIHVVDLDTIDLSNLNRQFLFRNEHIKKSKALVAKESAGKFNPNVNIVAYHDNIKDGQFNVAWFQSFGLVFNALDNLDARRHVNKMCLAANVPLVESGTTGFNGQVQVIKRGETECYDCTPKDAPKSFPVCTIRSTPSQPIHCIVWGKSYLFAEIFGTSEDEAPELDHSEDADNAGEVANLQKEAQALKRIRDSMGSQDFPRLVFDKVFKEDIERLRSMEDMWKTKRAPEALDYDALMQESLGVGAGIAQQDQVTWNVAENFAVFVDSIKRLSTRLEETRANADIGNSVPILSFDKDDVDTLDFVVASANLRSHIFGIEMRSKFDIKQMAGNIIPAIATTNAMTASLCVLQAFKVMREQLDKAKMVFLTRSTERVISSEPLRPPNPHCATCGVCYATLHVDTSRAKLSDLVNIILKEQLGYGEEFSVKRDSDILYDVDEDVHLDKTFEELGFKDDTFLTISDDSEEDAKVDLVLSVIHQDFTENANPLRLPDEVKIATKPKAPVPETNGHATINGTVPNGTSKDASNGSANGAAKRTASEAGLQDELVRKKGKVMEEPQKKDDGHITIEDDKNDGAIVIDDD
;
A
#
# COMPACT_ATOMS: atom_id res chain seq x y z
N MET A 1 -19.28 21.25 34.09
CA MET A 1 -20.34 21.72 33.16
C MET A 1 -19.96 22.91 32.26
N VAL A 2 -18.90 23.69 32.52
CA VAL A 2 -18.56 24.86 31.67
C VAL A 2 -17.89 24.48 30.33
N ARG A 3 -17.04 23.43 30.32
CA ARG A 3 -16.20 23.06 29.16
C ARG A 3 -17.01 22.61 27.93
N ASP A 4 -18.15 21.93 28.15
CA ASP A 4 -18.94 21.34 27.06
C ASP A 4 -20.09 22.24 26.57
N LYS A 5 -20.26 23.43 27.17
CA LYS A 5 -21.41 24.31 26.89
C LYS A 5 -21.50 24.65 25.40
N PHE A 6 -20.39 25.07 24.79
CA PHE A 6 -20.36 25.48 23.40
C PHE A 6 -20.45 24.29 22.44
N ALA A 7 -19.80 23.16 22.77
CA ALA A 7 -19.94 21.93 21.99
C ALA A 7 -21.41 21.47 21.94
N ARG A 8 -22.09 21.45 23.09
CA ARG A 8 -23.53 21.12 23.16
C ARG A 8 -24.40 22.10 22.37
N GLN A 9 -24.08 23.39 22.41
CA GLN A 9 -24.81 24.41 21.65
C GLN A 9 -24.65 24.21 20.14
N SER A 10 -23.44 23.95 19.65
CA SER A 10 -23.16 23.76 18.22
C SER A 10 -23.68 22.42 17.68
N LEU A 11 -23.54 21.34 18.45
CA LEU A 11 -23.91 19.99 18.00
C LEU A 11 -25.39 19.66 18.22
N GLY A 12 -26.04 20.38 19.13
CA GLY A 12 -27.36 20.05 19.67
C GLY A 12 -27.27 18.97 20.76
N GLY A 13 -28.30 18.90 21.61
CA GLY A 13 -28.30 18.01 22.78
C GLY A 13 -28.15 16.53 22.44
N THR A 14 -28.85 16.05 21.40
CA THR A 14 -28.88 14.64 21.00
C THR A 14 -27.53 14.15 20.48
N LEU A 15 -26.95 14.83 19.49
CA LEU A 15 -25.64 14.43 18.94
C LEU A 15 -24.54 14.56 19.99
N HIS A 16 -24.55 15.63 20.78
CA HIS A 16 -23.58 15.81 21.86
C HIS A 16 -23.63 14.65 22.88
N GLN A 17 -24.82 14.16 23.24
CA GLN A 17 -24.94 13.01 24.14
C GLN A 17 -24.40 11.74 23.50
N ARG A 18 -24.77 11.46 22.24
CA ARG A 18 -24.24 10.31 21.48
C ARG A 18 -22.72 10.33 21.39
N ILE A 19 -22.12 11.50 21.17
CA ILE A 19 -20.66 11.67 21.14
C ILE A 19 -20.03 11.31 22.50
N LYS A 20 -20.62 11.79 23.60
CA LYS A 20 -20.14 11.49 24.95
C LYS A 20 -20.23 10.02 25.34
N GLU A 21 -21.20 9.30 24.80
CA GLU A 21 -21.40 7.87 25.04
C GLU A 21 -20.66 7.00 24.02
N ALA A 22 -20.16 7.61 22.93
CA ALA A 22 -19.51 6.88 21.86
C ALA A 22 -18.17 6.30 22.30
N ARG A 23 -18.01 5.03 21.98
CA ARG A 23 -16.74 4.31 21.97
C ARG A 23 -16.28 4.16 20.53
N VAL A 24 -15.14 4.75 20.20
CA VAL A 24 -14.61 4.79 18.82
C VAL A 24 -13.19 4.25 18.74
N LEU A 25 -12.85 3.71 17.58
CA LEU A 25 -11.50 3.23 17.26
C LEU A 25 -10.85 4.18 16.25
N MET A 26 -9.60 4.57 16.50
CA MET A 26 -8.74 5.30 15.58
C MET A 26 -7.50 4.45 15.29
N VAL A 27 -7.33 4.04 14.04
CA VAL A 27 -6.18 3.24 13.60
C VAL A 27 -5.17 4.15 12.92
N GLY A 28 -4.01 4.32 13.54
CA GLY A 28 -2.94 5.24 13.14
C GLY A 28 -2.91 6.53 13.97
N ALA A 29 -1.73 6.86 14.49
CA ALA A 29 -1.39 8.05 15.27
C ALA A 29 -0.38 8.96 14.51
N GLY A 30 -0.33 8.85 13.18
CA GLY A 30 0.49 9.67 12.29
C GLY A 30 -0.04 11.10 12.08
N GLY A 31 0.18 11.65 10.89
CA GLY A 31 -0.19 13.04 10.55
C GLY A 31 -1.68 13.33 10.73
N ILE A 32 -2.54 12.56 10.06
CA ILE A 32 -4.01 12.64 10.23
C ILE A 32 -4.40 12.24 11.65
N GLY A 33 -3.79 11.17 12.20
CA GLY A 33 -4.12 10.62 13.52
C GLY A 33 -3.97 11.63 14.66
N CYS A 34 -2.88 12.40 14.68
CA CYS A 34 -2.67 13.45 15.69
C CYS A 34 -3.76 14.54 15.65
N GLU A 35 -4.09 15.03 14.47
CA GLU A 35 -5.13 16.05 14.26
C GLU A 35 -6.54 15.50 14.55
N LEU A 36 -6.79 14.26 14.17
CA LEU A 36 -8.05 13.58 14.42
C LEU A 36 -8.25 13.34 15.92
N LEU A 37 -7.25 12.82 16.63
CA LEU A 37 -7.33 12.61 18.07
C LEU A 37 -7.61 13.92 18.82
N LYS A 38 -6.93 15.02 18.44
CA LYS A 38 -7.25 16.36 18.94
C LYS A 38 -8.72 16.70 18.73
N ASN A 39 -9.23 16.53 17.51
CA ASN A 39 -10.61 16.85 17.18
C ASN A 39 -11.60 15.99 17.98
N LEU A 40 -11.36 14.68 18.09
CA LEU A 40 -12.21 13.77 18.87
C LEU A 40 -12.24 14.16 20.36
N VAL A 41 -11.08 14.42 20.96
CA VAL A 41 -10.95 14.79 22.38
C VAL A 41 -11.59 16.16 22.67
N LEU A 42 -11.36 17.16 21.82
CA LEU A 42 -11.94 18.51 21.98
C LEU A 42 -13.45 18.53 21.71
N THR A 43 -13.95 17.66 20.83
CA THR A 43 -15.39 17.49 20.59
C THR A 43 -16.08 16.76 21.74
N GLY A 44 -15.32 15.98 22.53
CA GLY A 44 -15.80 15.31 23.73
C GLY A 44 -16.31 13.88 23.48
N PHE A 45 -15.72 13.16 22.52
CA PHE A 45 -15.98 11.73 22.35
C PHE A 45 -15.69 11.00 23.66
N GLY A 46 -16.57 10.08 24.07
CA GLY A 46 -16.49 9.44 25.39
C GLY A 46 -15.24 8.60 25.57
N GLU A 47 -15.06 7.61 24.71
CA GLU A 47 -13.94 6.69 24.75
C GLU A 47 -13.30 6.51 23.36
N ILE A 48 -11.98 6.67 23.30
CA ILE A 48 -11.20 6.60 22.07
C ILE A 48 -10.10 5.55 22.23
N HIS A 49 -10.14 4.51 21.41
CA HIS A 49 -9.07 3.51 21.29
C HIS A 49 -8.14 3.91 20.16
N VAL A 50 -6.84 3.94 20.42
CA VAL A 50 -5.80 4.34 19.46
C VAL A 50 -4.82 3.19 19.27
N VAL A 51 -4.68 2.71 18.03
CA VAL A 51 -3.73 1.64 17.69
C VAL A 51 -2.70 2.21 16.72
N ASP A 52 -1.41 2.08 17.02
CA ASP A 52 -0.30 2.43 16.12
C ASP A 52 0.91 1.56 16.47
N LEU A 53 1.57 0.99 15.46
CA LEU A 53 2.70 0.06 15.63
C LEU A 53 4.06 0.77 15.66
N ASP A 54 4.12 2.06 15.33
CA ASP A 54 5.36 2.77 15.13
C ASP A 54 5.84 3.51 16.39
N THR A 55 7.14 3.79 16.38
CA THR A 55 7.76 4.77 17.27
C THR A 55 7.95 6.13 16.58
N ILE A 56 8.20 7.17 17.36
CA ILE A 56 8.32 8.55 16.89
C ILE A 56 9.71 8.81 16.31
N ASP A 57 9.76 9.38 15.10
CA ASP A 57 11.00 9.84 14.46
C ASP A 57 11.07 11.36 14.30
N LEU A 58 12.27 11.89 14.14
CA LEU A 58 12.49 13.33 13.96
C LEU A 58 11.69 13.89 12.76
N SER A 59 11.63 13.12 11.67
CA SER A 59 10.89 13.46 10.45
C SER A 59 9.37 13.61 10.66
N ASN A 60 8.84 13.14 11.80
CA ASN A 60 7.43 13.22 12.15
C ASN A 60 7.04 14.58 12.74
N LEU A 61 7.97 15.28 13.41
CA LEU A 61 7.68 16.45 14.25
C LEU A 61 7.15 17.67 13.48
N ASN A 62 7.36 17.73 12.16
CA ASN A 62 6.85 18.81 11.31
C ASN A 62 5.33 18.78 11.11
N ARG A 63 4.67 17.64 11.37
CA ARG A 63 3.25 17.42 11.05
C ARG A 63 2.47 16.59 12.05
N GLN A 64 3.13 16.02 13.06
CA GLN A 64 2.53 15.21 14.12
C GLN A 64 2.67 15.96 15.45
N PHE A 65 1.86 17.01 15.60
CA PHE A 65 2.05 18.04 16.63
C PHE A 65 1.83 17.55 18.08
N LEU A 66 1.36 16.32 18.30
CA LEU A 66 1.31 15.71 19.63
C LEU A 66 2.70 15.28 20.13
N PHE A 67 3.70 15.22 19.24
CA PHE A 67 5.03 14.72 19.54
C PHE A 67 6.05 15.86 19.69
N ARG A 68 7.08 15.62 20.49
CA ARG A 68 8.17 16.56 20.82
C ARG A 68 9.50 15.86 20.66
N ASN A 69 10.60 16.62 20.66
CA ASN A 69 11.93 16.07 20.48
C ASN A 69 12.26 15.02 21.56
N GLU A 70 11.86 15.24 22.82
CA GLU A 70 12.01 14.28 23.92
C GLU A 70 11.19 12.98 23.79
N HIS A 71 10.32 12.89 22.78
CA HIS A 71 9.49 11.72 22.51
C HIS A 71 10.07 10.81 21.44
N ILE A 72 11.18 11.18 20.78
CA ILE A 72 11.83 10.37 19.75
C ILE A 72 12.12 8.95 20.28
N LYS A 73 11.86 7.95 19.44
CA LYS A 73 11.89 6.49 19.72
C LYS A 73 10.89 5.96 20.74
N LYS A 74 9.97 6.78 21.27
CA LYS A 74 8.82 6.30 22.06
C LYS A 74 7.65 5.93 21.17
N SER A 75 6.74 5.10 21.66
CA SER A 75 5.50 4.71 20.96
C SER A 75 4.65 5.92 20.57
N LYS A 76 4.20 5.98 19.31
CA LYS A 76 3.27 7.02 18.85
C LYS A 76 1.95 6.95 19.60
N ALA A 77 1.35 5.76 19.73
CA ALA A 77 0.05 5.58 20.38
C ALA A 77 0.06 6.03 21.86
N LEU A 78 1.07 5.61 22.62
CA LEU A 78 1.15 5.92 24.05
C LEU A 78 1.40 7.40 24.31
N VAL A 79 2.32 8.02 23.56
CA VAL A 79 2.62 9.46 23.69
C VAL A 79 1.45 10.32 23.18
N ALA A 80 0.75 9.89 22.13
CA ALA A 80 -0.45 10.56 21.63
C ALA A 80 -1.55 10.59 22.70
N LYS A 81 -1.78 9.46 23.39
CA LYS A 81 -2.69 9.39 24.54
C LYS A 81 -2.31 10.38 25.64
N GLU A 82 -1.04 10.39 26.06
CA GLU A 82 -0.59 11.28 27.14
C GLU A 82 -0.76 12.76 26.76
N SER A 83 -0.40 13.12 25.53
CA SER A 83 -0.44 14.50 25.05
C SER A 83 -1.86 14.98 24.82
N ALA A 84 -2.69 14.19 24.14
CA ALA A 84 -4.07 14.56 23.84
C ALA A 84 -4.98 14.51 25.08
N GLY A 85 -4.71 13.60 26.03
CA GLY A 85 -5.48 13.52 27.29
C GLY A 85 -5.45 14.83 28.11
N LYS A 86 -4.39 15.63 27.97
CA LYS A 86 -4.28 16.96 28.59
C LYS A 86 -5.31 17.96 28.03
N PHE A 87 -5.80 17.76 26.81
CA PHE A 87 -6.76 18.67 26.16
C PHE A 87 -8.17 18.56 26.76
N ASN A 88 -8.58 17.37 27.18
CA ASN A 88 -9.87 17.14 27.84
C ASN A 88 -9.82 15.90 28.75
N PRO A 89 -9.62 16.08 30.07
CA PRO A 89 -9.53 14.96 31.02
C PRO A 89 -10.81 14.12 31.19
N ASN A 90 -11.94 14.56 30.62
CA ASN A 90 -13.20 13.81 30.68
C ASN A 90 -13.29 12.72 29.60
N VAL A 91 -12.36 12.69 28.65
CA VAL A 91 -12.32 11.72 27.56
C VAL A 91 -11.42 10.56 27.96
N ASN A 92 -11.93 9.33 27.87
CA ASN A 92 -11.14 8.14 28.09
C ASN A 92 -10.34 7.80 26.83
N ILE A 93 -9.01 7.70 26.94
CA ILE A 93 -8.15 7.29 25.82
C ILE A 93 -7.43 5.99 26.20
N VAL A 94 -7.62 4.96 25.38
CA VAL A 94 -6.92 3.67 25.47
C VAL A 94 -5.97 3.58 24.29
N ALA A 95 -4.72 3.21 24.52
CA ALA A 95 -3.68 3.21 23.49
C ALA A 95 -2.98 1.86 23.45
N TYR A 96 -2.70 1.39 22.24
CA TYR A 96 -2.08 0.11 21.93
C TYR A 96 -0.89 0.36 21.01
N HIS A 97 0.29 -0.10 21.44
CA HIS A 97 1.51 -0.07 20.62
C HIS A 97 1.66 -1.42 19.92
N ASP A 98 0.75 -1.70 18.99
CA ASP A 98 0.56 -3.02 18.41
C ASP A 98 0.19 -2.87 16.92
N ASN A 99 0.29 -3.96 16.17
CA ASN A 99 -0.18 -4.00 14.80
C ASN A 99 -1.69 -4.28 14.80
N ILE A 100 -2.49 -3.50 14.07
CA ILE A 100 -3.95 -3.71 14.00
C ILE A 100 -4.34 -5.10 13.47
N LYS A 101 -3.42 -5.79 12.79
CA LYS A 101 -3.57 -7.16 12.28
C LYS A 101 -3.29 -8.24 13.34
N ASP A 102 -2.85 -7.86 14.55
CA ASP A 102 -2.61 -8.81 15.63
C ASP A 102 -3.92 -9.46 16.09
N GLY A 103 -3.88 -10.76 16.40
CA GLY A 103 -5.09 -11.57 16.65
C GLY A 103 -5.98 -11.10 17.80
N GLN A 104 -5.49 -10.22 18.68
CA GLN A 104 -6.30 -9.59 19.73
C GLN A 104 -7.34 -8.59 19.19
N PHE A 105 -7.12 -8.03 18.00
CA PHE A 105 -8.00 -7.03 17.39
C PHE A 105 -9.01 -7.67 16.44
N ASN A 106 -9.84 -8.51 17.01
CA ASN A 106 -10.71 -9.39 16.25
C ASN A 106 -12.11 -8.82 15.92
N VAL A 107 -12.95 -9.59 15.22
CA VAL A 107 -14.27 -9.10 14.77
C VAL A 107 -15.15 -8.71 15.96
N ALA A 108 -15.15 -9.51 17.03
CA ALA A 108 -15.88 -9.20 18.26
C ALA A 108 -15.38 -7.90 18.92
N TRP A 109 -14.07 -7.66 18.91
CA TRP A 109 -13.49 -6.40 19.38
C TRP A 109 -13.90 -5.23 18.49
N PHE A 110 -13.89 -5.37 17.16
CA PHE A 110 -14.39 -4.34 16.26
C PHE A 110 -15.88 -4.02 16.49
N GLN A 111 -16.73 -5.04 16.70
CA GLN A 111 -18.17 -4.88 16.98
C GLN A 111 -18.47 -4.04 18.23
N SER A 112 -17.50 -3.94 19.14
CA SER A 112 -17.63 -3.19 20.38
C SER A 112 -17.48 -1.66 20.22
N PHE A 113 -17.20 -1.19 18.99
CA PHE A 113 -17.11 0.23 18.64
C PHE A 113 -18.34 0.70 17.85
N GLY A 114 -18.75 1.94 18.08
CA GLY A 114 -19.82 2.58 17.30
C GLY A 114 -19.34 3.18 15.98
N LEU A 115 -18.03 3.45 15.86
CA LEU A 115 -17.42 4.05 14.67
C LEU A 115 -15.91 3.77 14.66
N VAL A 116 -15.36 3.51 13.48
CA VAL A 116 -13.91 3.35 13.26
C VAL A 116 -13.40 4.47 12.35
N PHE A 117 -12.19 4.96 12.61
CA PHE A 117 -11.49 5.92 11.78
C PHE A 117 -10.15 5.35 11.31
N ASN A 118 -9.90 5.40 10.01
CA ASN A 118 -8.59 5.11 9.44
C ASN A 118 -7.77 6.39 9.27
N ALA A 119 -6.57 6.37 9.85
CA ALA A 119 -5.52 7.37 9.70
C ALA A 119 -4.19 6.70 9.31
N LEU A 120 -4.28 5.62 8.54
CA LEU A 120 -3.20 4.76 8.06
C LEU A 120 -2.56 5.29 6.77
N ASP A 121 -1.33 4.88 6.47
CA ASP A 121 -0.58 5.28 5.28
C ASP A 121 -0.23 4.13 4.33
N ASN A 122 -0.57 2.88 4.69
CA ASN A 122 -0.31 1.70 3.87
C ASN A 122 -1.61 1.01 3.43
N LEU A 123 -1.59 0.45 2.22
CA LEU A 123 -2.76 -0.17 1.60
C LEU A 123 -3.22 -1.45 2.31
N ASP A 124 -2.26 -2.25 2.78
CA ASP A 124 -2.53 -3.55 3.42
C ASP A 124 -3.34 -3.40 4.71
N ALA A 125 -2.90 -2.54 5.63
CA ALA A 125 -3.63 -2.29 6.87
C ALA A 125 -5.00 -1.63 6.61
N ARG A 126 -5.12 -0.75 5.61
CA ARG A 126 -6.41 -0.17 5.23
C ARG A 126 -7.39 -1.24 4.74
N ARG A 127 -6.93 -2.17 3.90
CA ARG A 127 -7.72 -3.33 3.43
C ARG A 127 -8.15 -4.23 4.58
N HIS A 128 -7.22 -4.51 5.51
CA HIS A 128 -7.53 -5.29 6.70
C HIS A 128 -8.63 -4.61 7.53
N VAL A 129 -8.47 -3.34 7.91
CA VAL A 129 -9.49 -2.62 8.69
C VAL A 129 -10.82 -2.51 7.95
N ASN A 130 -10.80 -2.32 6.62
CA ASN A 130 -11.99 -2.36 5.79
C ASN A 130 -12.72 -3.71 5.92
N LYS A 131 -12.01 -4.84 5.77
CA LYS A 131 -12.58 -6.19 5.94
C LYS A 131 -13.14 -6.39 7.35
N MET A 132 -12.43 -5.96 8.38
CA MET A 132 -12.88 -6.07 9.78
C MET A 132 -14.14 -5.24 10.05
N CYS A 133 -14.23 -4.02 9.55
CA CYS A 133 -15.41 -3.16 9.70
C CYS A 133 -16.63 -3.72 8.95
N LEU A 134 -16.43 -4.32 7.76
CA LEU A 134 -17.49 -5.01 7.04
C LEU A 134 -17.98 -6.24 7.82
N ALA A 135 -17.08 -7.10 8.29
CA ALA A 135 -17.42 -8.28 9.08
C ALA A 135 -18.16 -7.90 10.37
N ALA A 136 -17.65 -6.91 11.11
CA ALA A 136 -18.24 -6.40 12.34
C ALA A 136 -19.50 -5.53 12.13
N ASN A 137 -19.82 -5.16 10.88
CA ASN A 137 -20.87 -4.21 10.53
C ASN A 137 -20.77 -2.85 11.25
N VAL A 138 -19.54 -2.36 11.45
CA VAL A 138 -19.27 -1.06 12.06
C VAL A 138 -18.93 -0.04 10.96
N PRO A 139 -19.52 1.17 10.97
CA PRO A 139 -19.16 2.17 9.98
C PRO A 139 -17.69 2.59 10.11
N LEU A 140 -17.02 2.75 8.97
CA LEU A 140 -15.63 3.17 8.85
C LEU A 140 -15.56 4.54 8.18
N VAL A 141 -14.82 5.48 8.79
CA VAL A 141 -14.42 6.74 8.16
C VAL A 141 -13.00 6.57 7.64
N GLU A 142 -12.87 6.39 6.33
CA GLU A 142 -11.60 6.24 5.63
C GLU A 142 -11.04 7.60 5.22
N SER A 143 -9.72 7.77 5.29
CA SER A 143 -9.09 9.02 4.90
C SER A 143 -7.64 8.87 4.44
N GLY A 144 -7.21 9.79 3.57
CA GLY A 144 -5.84 9.81 3.07
C GLY A 144 -5.40 11.21 2.68
N THR A 145 -4.09 11.43 2.66
CA THR A 145 -3.47 12.67 2.21
C THR A 145 -2.27 12.39 1.32
N THR A 146 -2.00 13.29 0.38
CA THR A 146 -0.79 13.30 -0.46
C THR A 146 -0.51 14.74 -0.86
N GLY A 147 0.53 15.33 -0.29
CA GLY A 147 0.89 16.74 -0.46
C GLY A 147 -0.24 17.68 -0.07
N PHE A 148 -0.77 18.41 -1.06
CA PHE A 148 -1.90 19.34 -0.90
C PHE A 148 -3.27 18.68 -1.09
N ASN A 149 -3.29 17.39 -1.46
CA ASN A 149 -4.53 16.67 -1.70
C ASN A 149 -4.90 15.81 -0.49
N GLY A 150 -6.20 15.62 -0.31
CA GLY A 150 -6.72 14.72 0.72
C GLY A 150 -8.12 14.25 0.37
N GLN A 151 -8.57 13.19 1.03
CA GLN A 151 -9.88 12.62 0.79
C GLN A 151 -10.46 11.98 2.04
N VAL A 152 -11.78 11.97 2.14
CA VAL A 152 -12.54 11.34 3.23
C VAL A 152 -13.75 10.61 2.67
N GLN A 153 -13.95 9.35 3.08
CA GLN A 153 -15.09 8.51 2.71
C GLN A 153 -15.74 7.90 3.95
N VAL A 154 -17.04 7.65 3.89
CA VAL A 154 -17.73 6.79 4.86
C VAL A 154 -18.09 5.48 4.20
N ILE A 155 -17.68 4.38 4.82
CA ILE A 155 -17.92 3.01 4.41
C ILE A 155 -18.89 2.37 5.41
N LYS A 156 -20.00 1.82 4.92
CA LYS A 156 -20.98 1.09 5.72
C LYS A 156 -21.49 -0.12 4.93
N ARG A 157 -21.32 -1.31 5.50
CA ARG A 157 -21.70 -2.59 4.89
C ARG A 157 -23.15 -2.55 4.37
N GLY A 158 -23.33 -2.96 3.12
CA GLY A 158 -24.64 -3.05 2.46
C GLY A 158 -25.24 -1.71 2.01
N GLU A 159 -24.67 -0.57 2.44
CA GLU A 159 -25.22 0.75 2.15
C GLU A 159 -24.30 1.58 1.23
N THR A 160 -22.98 1.46 1.38
CA THR A 160 -22.01 2.20 0.57
C THR A 160 -20.90 1.30 0.04
N GLU A 161 -20.20 1.74 -1.02
CA GLU A 161 -19.02 1.08 -1.53
C GLU A 161 -17.93 0.94 -0.45
N CYS A 162 -17.25 -0.20 -0.42
CA CYS A 162 -16.11 -0.40 0.46
C CYS A 162 -14.81 0.11 -0.17
N TYR A 163 -13.72 0.08 0.61
CA TYR A 163 -12.41 0.55 0.17
C TYR A 163 -11.92 -0.12 -1.14
N ASP A 164 -12.19 -1.42 -1.30
CA ASP A 164 -11.76 -2.23 -2.45
C ASP A 164 -12.75 -2.24 -3.63
N CYS A 165 -13.88 -1.52 -3.56
CA CYS A 165 -14.79 -1.42 -4.70
C CYS A 165 -14.15 -0.74 -5.91
N THR A 166 -13.22 0.18 -5.65
CA THR A 166 -12.43 0.86 -6.67
C THR A 166 -11.01 0.28 -6.65
N PRO A 167 -10.49 -0.24 -7.78
CA PRO A 167 -9.11 -0.69 -7.88
C PRO A 167 -8.15 0.39 -7.40
N LYS A 168 -7.10 -0.03 -6.68
CA LYS A 168 -6.01 0.84 -6.25
C LYS A 168 -4.79 0.44 -7.05
N ASP A 169 -4.04 1.43 -7.55
CA ASP A 169 -2.79 1.16 -8.26
C ASP A 169 -1.87 0.36 -7.35
N ALA A 170 -1.38 -0.78 -7.85
CA ALA A 170 -0.39 -1.56 -7.14
C ALA A 170 0.89 -0.73 -6.98
N PRO A 171 1.64 -0.89 -5.87
CA PRO A 171 3.00 -0.39 -5.80
C PRO A 171 3.78 -0.85 -7.02
N LYS A 172 4.64 0.01 -7.57
CA LYS A 172 5.46 -0.36 -8.74
C LYS A 172 6.45 -1.45 -8.32
N SER A 173 6.32 -2.63 -8.91
CA SER A 173 7.36 -3.66 -8.91
C SER A 173 8.20 -3.54 -10.18
N PHE A 174 9.44 -4.04 -10.13
CA PHE A 174 10.35 -4.05 -11.26
C PHE A 174 10.85 -5.48 -11.50
N PRO A 175 10.92 -5.94 -12.76
CA PRO A 175 11.49 -7.25 -13.07
C PRO A 175 12.93 -7.38 -12.56
N VAL A 176 13.25 -8.51 -11.94
CA VAL A 176 14.58 -8.76 -11.33
C VAL A 176 15.69 -8.65 -12.38
N CYS A 177 15.50 -9.19 -13.58
CA CYS A 177 16.40 -9.01 -14.72
C CYS A 177 16.70 -7.53 -15.03
N THR A 178 15.70 -6.64 -14.92
CA THR A 178 15.90 -5.19 -15.13
C THR A 178 16.74 -4.58 -14.02
N ILE A 179 16.52 -4.97 -12.77
CA ILE A 179 17.26 -4.46 -11.61
C ILE A 179 18.71 -4.95 -11.61
N ARG A 180 18.93 -6.23 -11.90
CA ARG A 180 20.23 -6.91 -11.79
C ARG A 180 21.09 -6.80 -13.04
N SER A 181 20.50 -6.87 -14.23
CA SER A 181 21.25 -6.97 -15.49
C SER A 181 21.22 -5.67 -16.30
N THR A 182 20.04 -5.06 -16.50
CA THR A 182 19.91 -3.90 -17.41
C THR A 182 19.12 -2.72 -16.85
N PRO A 183 19.60 -2.04 -15.79
CA PRO A 183 18.95 -0.84 -15.28
C PRO A 183 18.98 0.28 -16.34
N SER A 184 17.96 1.14 -16.31
CA SER A 184 17.78 2.22 -17.29
C SER A 184 17.30 3.52 -16.67
N GLN A 185 16.94 3.51 -15.38
CA GLN A 185 16.45 4.65 -14.64
C GLN A 185 17.09 4.67 -13.25
N PRO A 186 17.23 5.85 -12.61
CA PRO A 186 17.79 5.95 -11.26
C PRO A 186 17.06 5.06 -10.24
N ILE A 187 15.74 4.91 -10.37
CA ILE A 187 14.96 4.04 -9.46
C ILE A 187 15.41 2.58 -9.52
N HIS A 188 15.85 2.06 -10.67
CA HIS A 188 16.34 0.68 -10.77
C HIS A 188 17.63 0.49 -9.97
N CYS A 189 18.53 1.49 -10.00
CA CYS A 189 19.76 1.47 -9.21
C CYS A 189 19.49 1.60 -7.71
N ILE A 190 18.46 2.39 -7.34
CA ILE A 190 18.03 2.56 -5.95
C ILE A 190 17.43 1.27 -5.40
N VAL A 191 16.51 0.64 -6.14
CA VAL A 191 15.93 -0.67 -5.79
C VAL A 191 17.03 -1.74 -5.72
N TRP A 192 18.01 -1.73 -6.63
CA TRP A 192 19.17 -2.62 -6.54
C TRP A 192 19.98 -2.40 -5.26
N GLY A 193 20.28 -1.15 -4.90
CA GLY A 193 21.06 -0.83 -3.69
C GLY A 193 20.32 -1.20 -2.40
N LYS A 194 19.03 -0.91 -2.35
CA LYS A 194 18.14 -1.09 -1.18
C LYS A 194 17.69 -2.54 -1.01
N SER A 195 17.11 -3.11 -2.05
CA SER A 195 16.30 -4.34 -1.96
C SER A 195 17.08 -5.58 -2.37
N TYR A 196 18.23 -5.41 -3.05
CA TYR A 196 19.18 -6.49 -3.35
C TYR A 196 20.47 -6.37 -2.52
N LEU A 197 21.32 -5.38 -2.81
CA LEU A 197 22.67 -5.33 -2.25
C LEU A 197 22.65 -5.24 -0.71
N PHE A 198 21.85 -4.33 -0.15
CA PHE A 198 21.74 -4.19 1.30
C PHE A 198 21.17 -5.47 1.95
N ALA A 199 20.13 -6.07 1.35
CA ALA A 199 19.51 -7.29 1.86
C ALA A 199 20.47 -8.48 1.84
N GLU A 200 21.26 -8.66 0.77
CA GLU A 200 22.23 -9.75 0.68
C GLU A 200 23.40 -9.60 1.66
N ILE A 201 23.86 -8.37 1.89
CA ILE A 201 25.00 -8.10 2.78
C ILE A 201 24.59 -8.08 4.26
N PHE A 202 23.44 -7.48 4.60
CA PHE A 202 23.05 -7.22 5.98
C PHE A 202 21.74 -7.90 6.42
N GLY A 203 20.89 -8.35 5.49
CA GLY A 203 19.52 -8.84 5.71
C GLY A 203 19.32 -10.36 5.59
N THR A 204 18.09 -10.77 5.25
CA THR A 204 17.61 -12.17 5.17
C THR A 204 17.74 -12.81 3.79
N SER A 205 17.42 -12.11 2.69
CA SER A 205 17.65 -12.47 1.27
C SER A 205 16.92 -11.44 0.39
N GLU A 206 17.20 -11.36 -0.91
CA GLU A 206 16.37 -10.57 -1.86
C GLU A 206 14.95 -11.12 -2.07
N ASP A 207 14.73 -12.42 -1.81
CA ASP A 207 13.46 -13.14 -2.05
C ASP A 207 12.25 -12.60 -1.25
N GLU A 208 12.51 -11.78 -0.23
CA GLU A 208 11.47 -11.16 0.62
C GLU A 208 11.13 -9.72 0.19
N ALA A 209 11.75 -9.19 -0.86
CA ALA A 209 11.58 -7.80 -1.28
C ALA A 209 10.36 -7.59 -2.21
N PRO A 210 9.31 -6.86 -1.78
CA PRO A 210 8.08 -6.68 -2.56
C PRO A 210 8.24 -5.80 -3.82
N GLU A 211 9.38 -5.14 -3.98
CA GLU A 211 9.70 -4.29 -5.14
C GLU A 211 10.28 -5.09 -6.31
N LEU A 212 10.67 -6.34 -6.07
CA LEU A 212 11.25 -7.25 -7.06
C LEU A 212 10.19 -8.20 -7.59
N ASP A 213 10.04 -8.26 -8.91
CA ASP A 213 9.17 -9.20 -9.60
C ASP A 213 9.99 -10.35 -10.20
N HIS A 214 9.76 -11.55 -9.67
CA HIS A 214 10.42 -12.78 -10.07
C HIS A 214 9.66 -13.57 -11.15
N SER A 215 8.50 -13.08 -11.61
CA SER A 215 7.65 -13.83 -12.55
C SER A 215 8.27 -13.97 -13.95
N GLU A 216 9.08 -13.01 -14.38
CA GLU A 216 9.78 -13.03 -15.67
C GLU A 216 11.08 -13.88 -15.65
N ASP A 217 11.58 -14.27 -14.46
CA ASP A 217 12.82 -15.05 -14.33
C ASP A 217 12.64 -16.52 -14.80
N ALA A 218 11.39 -17.01 -14.84
CA ALA A 218 11.07 -18.42 -15.11
C ALA A 218 11.45 -18.90 -16.52
N ASP A 219 11.55 -18.00 -17.50
CA ASP A 219 11.73 -18.36 -18.91
C ASP A 219 13.21 -18.44 -19.35
N ASN A 220 14.18 -18.12 -18.47
CA ASN A 220 15.61 -18.16 -18.79
C ASN A 220 16.47 -18.85 -17.71
N ALA A 221 16.46 -20.19 -17.70
CA ALA A 221 17.17 -21.01 -16.71
C ALA A 221 18.69 -20.69 -16.57
N GLY A 222 19.33 -20.20 -17.63
CA GLY A 222 20.74 -19.80 -17.60
C GLY A 222 20.98 -18.50 -16.81
N GLU A 223 20.03 -17.56 -16.88
CA GLU A 223 20.08 -16.31 -16.12
C GLU A 223 19.83 -16.58 -14.63
N VAL A 224 18.78 -17.34 -14.29
CA VAL A 224 18.48 -17.76 -12.91
C VAL A 224 19.68 -18.42 -12.22
N ALA A 225 20.36 -19.35 -12.91
CA ALA A 225 21.54 -20.02 -12.37
C ALA A 225 22.72 -19.06 -12.11
N ASN A 226 22.86 -18.01 -12.93
CA ASN A 226 23.88 -16.98 -12.72
C ASN A 226 23.50 -16.06 -11.56
N LEU A 227 22.23 -15.66 -11.48
CA LEU A 227 21.70 -14.83 -10.41
C LEU A 227 21.91 -15.49 -9.03
N GLN A 228 21.68 -16.80 -8.94
CA GLN A 228 21.95 -17.58 -7.73
C GLN A 228 23.44 -17.66 -7.36
N LYS A 229 24.34 -17.77 -8.34
CA LYS A 229 25.79 -17.79 -8.09
C LYS A 229 26.29 -16.47 -7.51
N GLU A 230 25.78 -15.35 -7.99
CA GLU A 230 26.13 -14.02 -7.45
C GLU A 230 25.69 -13.86 -6.01
N ALA A 231 24.45 -14.24 -5.69
CA ALA A 231 23.93 -14.20 -4.33
C ALA A 231 24.78 -15.08 -3.39
N GLN A 232 25.14 -16.30 -3.83
CA GLN A 232 26.05 -17.17 -3.06
C GLN A 232 27.44 -16.57 -2.85
N ALA A 233 27.99 -15.86 -3.84
CA ALA A 233 29.28 -15.20 -3.71
C ALA A 233 29.23 -14.05 -2.70
N LEU A 234 28.17 -13.24 -2.72
CA LEU A 234 27.95 -12.18 -1.72
C LEU A 234 27.74 -12.75 -0.31
N LYS A 235 27.01 -13.86 -0.19
CA LYS A 235 26.87 -14.59 1.09
C LYS A 235 28.22 -15.05 1.64
N ARG A 236 29.17 -15.48 0.79
CA ARG A 236 30.53 -15.81 1.24
C ARG A 236 31.34 -14.57 1.63
N ILE A 237 31.18 -13.46 0.92
CA ILE A 237 31.85 -12.20 1.28
C ILE A 237 31.33 -11.70 2.63
N ARG A 238 30.03 -11.87 2.92
CA ARG A 238 29.42 -11.56 4.22
C ARG A 238 30.11 -12.25 5.40
N ASP A 239 30.70 -13.43 5.20
CA ASP A 239 31.47 -14.13 6.25
C ASP A 239 32.79 -13.42 6.60
N SER A 240 33.29 -12.55 5.72
CA SER A 240 34.48 -11.71 5.96
C SER A 240 34.18 -10.35 6.60
N MET A 241 32.92 -10.10 6.96
CA MET A 241 32.49 -8.89 7.68
C MET A 241 33.30 -8.72 8.97
N GLY A 242 33.74 -7.48 9.23
CA GLY A 242 34.68 -7.16 10.32
C GLY A 242 36.14 -7.07 9.90
N SER A 243 36.51 -7.69 8.77
CA SER A 243 37.86 -7.54 8.22
C SER A 243 38.07 -6.14 7.61
N GLN A 244 39.32 -5.68 7.58
CA GLN A 244 39.67 -4.41 6.91
C GLN A 244 39.42 -4.46 5.39
N ASP A 245 39.44 -5.66 4.81
CA ASP A 245 39.26 -5.89 3.39
C ASP A 245 37.78 -5.99 2.97
N PHE A 246 36.85 -6.12 3.94
CA PHE A 246 35.43 -6.30 3.66
C PHE A 246 34.83 -5.24 2.70
N PRO A 247 35.08 -3.92 2.88
CA PRO A 247 34.60 -2.91 1.93
C PRO A 247 35.11 -3.12 0.50
N ARG A 248 36.37 -3.54 0.36
CA ARG A 248 36.98 -3.83 -0.94
C ARG A 248 36.37 -5.07 -1.57
N LEU A 249 36.22 -6.15 -0.80
CA LEU A 249 35.64 -7.41 -1.29
C LEU A 249 34.22 -7.20 -1.83
N VAL A 250 33.39 -6.43 -1.11
CA VAL A 250 32.05 -6.09 -1.58
C VAL A 250 32.13 -5.21 -2.83
N PHE A 251 32.96 -4.17 -2.82
CA PHE A 251 33.10 -3.26 -3.95
C PHE A 251 33.54 -3.98 -5.24
N ASP A 252 34.65 -4.73 -5.18
CA ASP A 252 35.21 -5.44 -6.32
C ASP A 252 34.20 -6.46 -6.85
N LYS A 253 33.48 -7.16 -5.98
CA LYS A 253 32.45 -8.10 -6.39
C LYS A 253 31.36 -7.44 -7.23
N VAL A 254 30.77 -6.33 -6.75
CA VAL A 254 29.52 -5.78 -7.31
C VAL A 254 29.71 -4.65 -8.32
N PHE A 255 30.82 -3.93 -8.26
CA PHE A 255 31.13 -2.82 -9.16
C PHE A 255 32.23 -3.13 -10.17
N LYS A 256 32.92 -4.27 -10.04
CA LYS A 256 33.95 -4.73 -10.98
C LYS A 256 33.63 -6.09 -11.58
N GLU A 257 33.69 -7.17 -10.79
CA GLU A 257 33.53 -8.55 -11.29
C GLU A 257 32.17 -8.79 -11.94
N ASP A 258 31.06 -8.42 -11.27
CA ASP A 258 29.72 -8.58 -11.84
C ASP A 258 29.50 -7.69 -13.07
N ILE A 259 30.13 -6.52 -13.10
CA ILE A 259 30.02 -5.60 -14.23
C ILE A 259 30.81 -6.11 -15.44
N GLU A 260 32.02 -6.60 -15.24
CA GLU A 260 32.82 -7.23 -16.30
C GLU A 260 32.13 -8.47 -16.86
N ARG A 261 31.53 -9.28 -15.99
CA ARG A 261 30.70 -10.43 -16.38
C ARG A 261 29.51 -9.99 -17.22
N LEU A 262 28.72 -8.99 -16.77
CA LEU A 262 27.60 -8.45 -17.53
C LEU A 262 28.06 -7.88 -18.88
N ARG A 263 29.17 -7.14 -18.90
CA ARG A 263 29.75 -6.56 -20.12
C ARG A 263 30.17 -7.62 -21.14
N SER A 264 30.58 -8.81 -20.70
CA SER A 264 30.94 -9.93 -21.58
C SER A 264 29.78 -10.50 -22.39
N MET A 265 28.53 -10.21 -21.98
CA MET A 265 27.31 -10.62 -22.69
C MET A 265 27.00 -9.64 -23.83
N GLU A 266 27.83 -9.64 -24.88
CA GLU A 266 27.83 -8.65 -25.97
C GLU A 266 26.46 -8.44 -26.64
N ASP A 267 25.65 -9.50 -26.75
CA ASP A 267 24.32 -9.43 -27.35
C ASP A 267 23.36 -8.47 -26.61
N MET A 268 23.51 -8.33 -25.28
CA MET A 268 22.68 -7.40 -24.49
C MET A 268 22.98 -5.93 -24.75
N TRP A 269 24.18 -5.61 -25.23
CA TRP A 269 24.70 -4.24 -25.35
C TRP A 269 24.72 -3.72 -26.78
N LYS A 270 24.09 -4.42 -27.73
CA LYS A 270 24.01 -3.98 -29.14
C LYS A 270 23.23 -2.67 -29.31
N THR A 271 22.21 -2.46 -28.48
CA THR A 271 21.27 -1.32 -28.57
C THR A 271 21.37 -0.36 -27.38
N LYS A 272 22.21 -0.68 -26.39
CA LYS A 272 22.38 0.07 -25.14
C LYS A 272 23.87 0.30 -24.87
N ARG A 273 24.21 1.34 -24.11
CA ARG A 273 25.58 1.54 -23.64
C ARG A 273 25.99 0.35 -22.75
N ALA A 274 27.13 -0.27 -23.05
CA ALA A 274 27.69 -1.31 -22.20
C ALA A 274 28.19 -0.71 -20.87
N PRO A 275 28.04 -1.40 -19.74
CA PRO A 275 28.44 -0.87 -18.45
C PRO A 275 29.97 -0.85 -18.30
N GLU A 276 30.46 0.12 -17.53
CA GLU A 276 31.89 0.31 -17.28
C GLU A 276 32.23 -0.02 -15.83
N ALA A 277 33.07 -1.03 -15.62
CA ALA A 277 33.52 -1.45 -14.30
C ALA A 277 34.34 -0.35 -13.61
N LEU A 278 34.19 -0.25 -12.29
CA LEU A 278 34.96 0.69 -11.47
C LEU A 278 36.18 0.00 -10.86
N ASP A 279 37.23 0.78 -10.60
CA ASP A 279 38.45 0.31 -9.96
C ASP A 279 38.59 0.89 -8.55
N TYR A 280 38.71 0.01 -7.56
CA TYR A 280 38.77 0.41 -6.15
C TYR A 280 40.00 1.27 -5.85
N ASP A 281 41.17 0.91 -6.38
CA ASP A 281 42.42 1.59 -6.06
C ASP A 281 42.47 2.98 -6.70
N ALA A 282 41.99 3.12 -7.94
CA ALA A 282 41.83 4.41 -8.58
C ALA A 282 40.91 5.34 -7.79
N LEU A 283 39.70 4.87 -7.44
CA LEU A 283 38.73 5.67 -6.68
C LEU A 283 39.20 5.98 -5.26
N MET A 284 39.95 5.07 -4.63
CA MET A 284 40.58 5.33 -3.34
C MET A 284 41.55 6.52 -3.44
N GLN A 285 42.37 6.59 -4.49
CA GLN A 285 43.26 7.74 -4.71
C GLN A 285 42.50 9.03 -5.03
N GLU A 286 41.46 8.96 -5.86
CA GLU A 286 40.64 10.14 -6.22
C GLU A 286 39.83 10.67 -5.02
N SER A 287 39.46 9.80 -4.09
CA SER A 287 38.75 10.17 -2.86
C SER A 287 39.66 10.78 -1.79
N LEU A 288 40.98 10.83 -2.00
CA LEU A 288 41.92 11.46 -1.07
C LEU A 288 41.64 12.97 -0.97
N GLY A 289 40.97 13.38 0.10
CA GLY A 289 40.57 14.77 0.34
C GLY A 289 39.06 14.98 0.42
N VAL A 290 38.25 13.96 0.13
CA VAL A 290 36.82 13.98 0.44
C VAL A 290 36.65 14.05 1.95
N GLY A 291 36.07 15.14 2.45
CA GLY A 291 35.84 15.34 3.87
C GLY A 291 34.77 14.38 4.41
N ALA A 292 34.92 13.93 5.66
CA ALA A 292 33.93 13.10 6.36
C ALA A 292 32.52 13.72 6.44
N GLY A 293 32.41 15.02 6.16
CA GLY A 293 31.14 15.74 6.15
C GLY A 293 30.34 15.70 4.85
N ILE A 294 30.85 15.06 3.79
CA ILE A 294 30.17 15.05 2.48
C ILE A 294 28.76 14.43 2.57
N ALA A 295 28.57 13.42 3.41
CA ALA A 295 27.30 12.75 3.63
C ALA A 295 26.21 13.64 4.24
N GLN A 296 26.57 14.81 4.80
CA GLN A 296 25.60 15.80 5.31
C GLN A 296 25.12 16.78 4.23
N GLN A 297 25.79 16.85 3.07
CA GLN A 297 25.34 17.67 1.94
C GLN A 297 24.30 16.89 1.13
N ASP A 298 23.07 16.85 1.62
CA ASP A 298 22.04 15.94 1.14
C ASP A 298 21.35 16.38 -0.16
N GLN A 299 21.33 17.69 -0.46
CA GLN A 299 20.71 18.27 -1.65
C GLN A 299 21.67 18.43 -2.84
N VAL A 300 22.95 18.09 -2.67
CA VAL A 300 23.95 18.13 -3.74
C VAL A 300 24.17 16.72 -4.27
N THR A 301 24.32 16.60 -5.59
CA THR A 301 24.68 15.31 -6.21
C THR A 301 26.18 15.10 -6.03
N TRP A 302 26.54 14.05 -5.30
CA TRP A 302 27.93 13.66 -5.09
C TRP A 302 28.56 13.12 -6.38
N ASN A 303 29.83 13.42 -6.60
CA ASN A 303 30.61 12.83 -7.69
C ASN A 303 31.00 11.37 -7.39
N VAL A 304 31.66 10.69 -8.33
CA VAL A 304 31.98 9.25 -8.19
C VAL A 304 32.90 8.97 -7.00
N ALA A 305 33.95 9.77 -6.82
CA ALA A 305 34.89 9.62 -5.70
C ALA A 305 34.24 9.92 -4.34
N GLU A 306 33.32 10.89 -4.29
CA GLU A 306 32.54 11.19 -3.09
C GLU A 306 31.57 10.06 -2.73
N ASN A 307 30.83 9.51 -3.71
CA ASN A 307 29.98 8.34 -3.47
C ASN A 307 30.82 7.14 -3.02
N PHE A 308 31.99 6.92 -3.62
CA PHE A 308 32.91 5.86 -3.20
C PHE A 308 33.33 6.01 -1.72
N ALA A 309 33.72 7.22 -1.31
CA ALA A 309 34.09 7.49 0.08
C ALA A 309 32.94 7.19 1.05
N VAL A 310 31.72 7.63 0.72
CA VAL A 310 30.52 7.37 1.54
C VAL A 310 30.16 5.88 1.55
N PHE A 311 30.32 5.16 0.43
CA PHE A 311 30.11 3.72 0.38
C PHE A 311 31.04 2.99 1.36
N VAL A 312 32.35 3.29 1.30
CA VAL A 312 33.36 2.67 2.17
C VAL A 312 33.15 3.04 3.64
N ASP A 313 32.73 4.27 3.94
CA ASP A 313 32.43 4.69 5.31
C ASP A 313 31.17 3.99 5.86
N SER A 314 30.05 4.09 5.14
CA SER A 314 28.76 3.52 5.55
C SER A 314 28.83 2.00 5.74
N ILE A 315 29.50 1.27 4.84
CA ILE A 315 29.65 -0.19 4.98
C ILE A 315 30.46 -0.57 6.22
N LYS A 316 31.46 0.22 6.62
CA LYS A 316 32.22 0.01 7.86
C LYS A 316 31.34 0.26 9.09
N ARG A 317 30.62 1.39 9.12
CA ARG A 317 29.70 1.71 10.24
C ARG A 317 28.63 0.63 10.41
N LEU A 318 28.02 0.18 9.32
CA LEU A 318 27.03 -0.90 9.32
C LEU A 318 27.62 -2.25 9.76
N SER A 319 28.83 -2.58 9.32
CA SER A 319 29.52 -3.82 9.71
C SER A 319 29.77 -3.84 11.23
N THR A 320 30.35 -2.77 11.77
CA THR A 320 30.60 -2.64 13.22
C THR A 320 29.29 -2.74 14.00
N ARG A 321 28.25 -2.04 13.56
CA ARG A 321 26.93 -2.08 14.21
C ARG A 321 26.31 -3.48 14.24
N LEU A 322 26.45 -4.23 13.15
CA LEU A 322 25.94 -5.60 13.07
C LEU A 322 26.75 -6.56 13.97
N GLU A 323 28.07 -6.40 14.04
CA GLU A 323 28.93 -7.17 14.96
C GLU A 323 28.60 -6.91 16.42
N GLU A 324 28.42 -5.64 16.81
CA GLU A 324 27.99 -5.28 18.16
C GLU A 324 26.63 -5.88 18.51
N THR A 325 25.70 -5.88 17.54
CA THR A 325 24.37 -6.49 17.72
C THR A 325 24.49 -8.02 17.88
N ARG A 326 25.39 -8.67 17.13
CA ARG A 326 25.69 -10.11 17.26
C ARG A 326 26.34 -10.46 18.58
N ALA A 327 27.26 -9.64 19.07
CA ALA A 327 27.92 -9.85 20.35
C ALA A 327 26.95 -9.74 21.53
N ASN A 328 25.89 -8.93 21.39
CA ASN A 328 24.88 -8.69 22.41
C ASN A 328 23.62 -9.57 22.27
N ALA A 329 23.55 -10.44 21.27
CA ALA A 329 22.39 -11.31 21.05
C ALA A 329 22.44 -12.52 22.00
N ASP A 330 21.35 -12.77 22.73
CA ASP A 330 21.21 -13.96 23.57
C ASP A 330 21.27 -15.25 22.73
N ILE A 331 22.01 -16.24 23.24
CA ILE A 331 22.20 -17.55 22.60
C ILE A 331 20.83 -18.27 22.54
N GLY A 332 20.16 -18.18 21.39
CA GLY A 332 18.86 -18.82 21.15
C GLY A 332 17.93 -18.08 20.17
N ASN A 333 18.18 -16.81 19.87
CA ASN A 333 17.39 -16.05 18.88
C ASN A 333 18.02 -16.06 17.48
N SER A 334 17.19 -15.82 16.46
CA SER A 334 17.55 -15.68 15.04
C SER A 334 18.77 -14.77 14.84
N VAL A 335 19.64 -15.12 13.88
CA VAL A 335 20.85 -14.36 13.51
C VAL A 335 20.47 -12.88 13.32
N PRO A 336 21.13 -11.93 14.02
CA PRO A 336 20.83 -10.52 13.87
C PRO A 336 21.00 -10.08 12.42
N ILE A 337 20.01 -9.36 11.92
CA ILE A 337 19.95 -8.77 10.59
C ILE A 337 19.77 -7.26 10.71
N LEU A 338 20.18 -6.50 9.69
CA LEU A 338 19.76 -5.12 9.52
C LEU A 338 18.73 -5.06 8.38
N SER A 339 17.69 -4.27 8.58
CA SER A 339 16.77 -3.86 7.52
C SER A 339 17.07 -2.41 7.13
N PHE A 340 16.79 -2.06 5.88
CA PHE A 340 16.90 -0.68 5.43
C PHE A 340 15.88 0.21 6.15
N ASP A 341 16.33 1.35 6.68
CA ASP A 341 15.48 2.40 7.23
C ASP A 341 15.90 3.76 6.65
N LYS A 342 15.00 4.39 5.89
CA LYS A 342 15.21 5.71 5.27
C LYS A 342 15.56 6.83 6.28
N ASP A 343 15.24 6.64 7.56
CA ASP A 343 15.52 7.58 8.64
C ASP A 343 16.78 7.22 9.45
N ASP A 344 17.39 6.06 9.17
CA ASP A 344 18.72 5.65 9.63
C ASP A 344 19.80 6.17 8.67
N VAL A 345 20.73 6.97 9.21
CA VAL A 345 21.81 7.61 8.45
C VAL A 345 22.72 6.58 7.77
N ASP A 346 23.05 5.48 8.45
CA ASP A 346 23.99 4.48 7.93
C ASP A 346 23.39 3.71 6.77
N THR A 347 22.14 3.27 6.92
CA THR A 347 21.48 2.50 5.85
C THR A 347 21.16 3.38 4.64
N LEU A 348 20.79 4.65 4.86
CA LEU A 348 20.55 5.60 3.79
C LEU A 348 21.83 5.95 3.04
N ASP A 349 22.92 6.25 3.75
CA ASP A 349 24.22 6.57 3.14
C ASP A 349 24.70 5.42 2.25
N PHE A 350 24.57 4.18 2.72
CA PHE A 350 24.93 3.00 1.94
C PHE A 350 24.11 2.86 0.66
N VAL A 351 22.78 3.00 0.74
CA VAL A 351 21.89 2.88 -0.42
C VAL A 351 22.15 4.01 -1.43
N VAL A 352 22.32 5.25 -0.98
CA VAL A 352 22.61 6.41 -1.83
C VAL A 352 23.90 6.21 -2.60
N ALA A 353 24.98 5.90 -1.88
CA ALA A 353 26.29 5.71 -2.47
C ALA A 353 26.29 4.55 -3.47
N SER A 354 25.71 3.40 -3.07
CA SER A 354 25.63 2.22 -3.93
C SER A 354 24.81 2.46 -5.19
N ALA A 355 23.66 3.13 -5.07
CA ALA A 355 22.78 3.44 -6.19
C ALA A 355 23.44 4.42 -7.17
N ASN A 356 24.14 5.45 -6.69
CA ASN A 356 24.83 6.41 -7.54
C ASN A 356 26.04 5.81 -8.27
N LEU A 357 26.86 5.00 -7.58
CA LEU A 357 27.96 4.26 -8.22
C LEU A 357 27.42 3.36 -9.33
N ARG A 358 26.32 2.65 -9.08
CA ARG A 358 25.64 1.85 -10.11
C ARG A 358 25.09 2.71 -11.24
N SER A 359 24.44 3.83 -10.95
CA SER A 359 23.96 4.75 -11.98
C SER A 359 25.09 5.20 -12.89
N HIS A 360 26.26 5.55 -12.34
CA HIS A 360 27.44 5.93 -13.11
C HIS A 360 27.91 4.82 -14.05
N ILE A 361 28.03 3.58 -13.55
CA ILE A 361 28.44 2.39 -14.32
C ILE A 361 27.59 2.19 -15.57
N PHE A 362 26.27 2.41 -15.47
CA PHE A 362 25.33 2.23 -16.58
C PHE A 362 25.07 3.52 -17.38
N GLY A 363 25.75 4.63 -17.07
CA GLY A 363 25.53 5.91 -17.74
C GLY A 363 24.19 6.58 -17.42
N ILE A 364 23.63 6.27 -16.27
CA ILE A 364 22.39 6.85 -15.74
C ILE A 364 22.75 8.07 -14.88
N GLU A 365 21.88 9.08 -14.90
CA GLU A 365 22.04 10.28 -14.07
C GLU A 365 22.07 9.92 -12.57
N MET A 366 23.13 10.32 -11.87
CA MET A 366 23.21 10.23 -10.41
C MET A 366 22.26 11.25 -9.76
N ARG A 367 21.81 10.96 -8.55
CA ARG A 367 20.83 11.78 -7.82
C ARG A 367 21.38 12.20 -6.46
N SER A 368 20.84 13.28 -5.91
CA SER A 368 21.18 13.72 -4.56
C SER A 368 20.71 12.71 -3.50
N LYS A 369 21.31 12.74 -2.31
CA LYS A 369 20.85 11.93 -1.17
C LYS A 369 19.39 12.22 -0.82
N PHE A 370 18.96 13.48 -0.96
CA PHE A 370 17.59 13.92 -0.74
C PHE A 370 16.61 13.24 -1.71
N ASP A 371 16.92 13.25 -3.01
CA ASP A 371 16.08 12.63 -4.04
C ASP A 371 16.02 11.11 -3.86
N ILE A 372 17.17 10.47 -3.59
CA ILE A 372 17.23 9.03 -3.36
C ILE A 372 16.47 8.65 -2.09
N LYS A 373 16.54 9.44 -1.00
CA LYS A 373 15.74 9.21 0.20
C LYS A 373 14.24 9.21 -0.12
N GLN A 374 13.78 10.14 -0.96
CA GLN A 374 12.38 10.22 -1.38
C GLN A 374 11.96 8.98 -2.18
N MET A 375 12.78 8.55 -3.13
CA MET A 375 12.51 7.40 -4.00
C MET A 375 12.61 6.06 -3.26
N ALA A 376 13.69 5.84 -2.49
CA ALA A 376 13.93 4.62 -1.72
C ALA A 376 12.93 4.43 -0.58
N GLY A 377 12.51 5.55 0.04
CA GLY A 377 11.56 5.55 1.16
C GLY A 377 10.09 5.56 0.73
N ASN A 378 9.80 5.55 -0.58
CA ASN A 378 8.45 5.78 -1.13
C ASN A 378 7.75 6.97 -0.43
N ILE A 379 8.49 8.08 -0.22
CA ILE A 379 8.04 9.16 0.65
C ILE A 379 6.87 9.91 0.00
N ILE A 380 5.69 9.75 0.59
CA ILE A 380 4.51 10.55 0.26
C ILE A 380 4.67 11.92 0.93
N PRO A 381 4.69 13.03 0.16
CA PRO A 381 4.73 14.36 0.75
C PRO A 381 3.56 14.55 1.71
N ALA A 382 3.82 15.11 2.88
CA ALA A 382 2.79 15.25 3.91
C ALA A 382 2.89 16.63 4.56
N ILE A 383 1.76 17.33 4.59
CA ILE A 383 1.67 18.73 5.04
C ILE A 383 0.71 18.78 6.23
N ALA A 384 1.13 19.46 7.30
CA ALA A 384 0.33 19.58 8.53
C ALA A 384 -1.07 20.15 8.27
N THR A 385 -1.18 21.19 7.43
CA THR A 385 -2.46 21.83 7.09
C THR A 385 -3.40 20.86 6.35
N THR A 386 -2.91 20.10 5.38
CA THR A 386 -3.71 19.09 4.66
C THR A 386 -4.20 18.00 5.62
N ASN A 387 -3.36 17.54 6.55
CA ASN A 387 -3.75 16.57 7.58
C ASN A 387 -4.84 17.14 8.51
N ALA A 388 -4.69 18.39 8.97
CA ALA A 388 -5.66 19.05 9.83
C ALA A 388 -7.03 19.24 9.15
N MET A 389 -7.04 19.64 7.89
CA MET A 389 -8.25 19.77 7.09
C MET A 389 -8.93 18.41 6.90
N THR A 390 -8.17 17.38 6.53
CA THR A 390 -8.68 16.01 6.31
C THR A 390 -9.26 15.43 7.60
N ALA A 391 -8.53 15.52 8.72
CA ALA A 391 -8.99 15.06 10.02
C ALA A 391 -10.28 15.77 10.49
N SER A 392 -10.42 17.06 10.16
CA SER A 392 -11.65 17.81 10.47
C SER A 392 -12.83 17.31 9.62
N LEU A 393 -12.60 17.03 8.34
CA LEU A 393 -13.61 16.43 7.46
C LEU A 393 -14.04 15.04 7.93
N CYS A 394 -13.12 14.22 8.47
CA CYS A 394 -13.47 12.93 9.08
C CYS A 394 -14.51 13.08 10.20
N VAL A 395 -14.28 14.02 11.14
CA VAL A 395 -15.22 14.28 12.24
C VAL A 395 -16.56 14.84 11.73
N LEU A 396 -16.54 15.69 10.71
CA LEU A 396 -17.76 16.21 10.10
C LEU A 396 -18.60 15.14 9.40
N GLN A 397 -17.98 14.16 8.74
CA GLN A 397 -18.71 13.01 8.20
C GLN A 397 -19.20 12.08 9.32
N ALA A 398 -18.39 11.86 10.36
CA ALA A 398 -18.79 11.08 11.53
C ALA A 398 -20.06 11.64 12.19
N PHE A 399 -20.21 12.96 12.32
CA PHE A 399 -21.43 13.56 12.86
C PHE A 399 -22.68 13.18 12.09
N LYS A 400 -22.59 12.98 10.77
CA LYS A 400 -23.72 12.56 9.94
C LYS A 400 -24.07 11.10 10.21
N VAL A 401 -23.05 10.23 10.32
CA VAL A 401 -23.23 8.82 10.70
C VAL A 401 -23.88 8.71 12.08
N MET A 402 -23.37 9.45 13.06
CA MET A 402 -23.89 9.45 14.44
C MET A 402 -25.28 10.09 14.57
N ARG A 403 -25.73 10.84 13.56
CA ARG A 403 -27.11 11.35 13.44
C ARG A 403 -28.04 10.40 12.67
N GLU A 404 -27.55 9.23 12.25
CA GLU A 404 -28.27 8.31 11.36
C GLU A 404 -28.66 8.98 10.03
N GLN A 405 -27.77 9.83 9.50
CA GLN A 405 -27.95 10.59 8.26
C GLN A 405 -26.87 10.20 7.23
N LEU A 406 -26.74 8.90 6.98
CA LEU A 406 -25.75 8.38 6.03
C LEU A 406 -25.99 8.90 4.60
N ASP A 407 -27.24 9.14 4.22
CA ASP A 407 -27.66 9.78 2.96
C ASP A 407 -27.04 11.17 2.74
N LYS A 408 -26.73 11.88 3.83
CA LYS A 408 -26.07 13.20 3.81
C LYS A 408 -24.56 13.10 3.85
N ALA A 409 -23.99 11.95 4.19
CA ALA A 409 -22.56 11.73 4.12
C ALA A 409 -22.10 11.78 2.66
N LYS A 410 -20.85 12.22 2.46
CA LYS A 410 -20.29 12.47 1.13
C LYS A 410 -18.87 11.94 1.07
N MET A 411 -18.46 11.55 -0.12
CA MET A 411 -17.05 11.47 -0.46
C MET A 411 -16.55 12.90 -0.60
N VAL A 412 -15.51 13.29 0.14
CA VAL A 412 -14.97 14.65 0.12
C VAL A 412 -13.54 14.62 -0.38
N PHE A 413 -13.20 15.56 -1.24
CA PHE A 413 -11.86 15.74 -1.79
C PHE A 413 -11.34 17.14 -1.50
N LEU A 414 -10.10 17.20 -1.01
CA LEU A 414 -9.28 18.38 -0.90
C LEU A 414 -8.33 18.41 -2.09
N THR A 415 -8.32 19.52 -2.82
CA THR A 415 -7.42 19.71 -3.96
C THR A 415 -6.79 21.09 -3.93
N ARG A 416 -5.61 21.22 -4.52
CA ARG A 416 -4.97 22.52 -4.76
C ARG A 416 -5.61 23.19 -5.98
N SER A 417 -6.78 23.81 -5.79
CA SER A 417 -7.51 24.56 -6.81
C SER A 417 -7.83 25.97 -6.31
N THR A 418 -7.80 26.96 -7.21
CA THR A 418 -8.18 28.35 -6.94
C THR A 418 -9.69 28.56 -6.86
N GLU A 419 -10.48 27.71 -7.53
CA GLU A 419 -11.94 27.85 -7.61
C GLU A 419 -12.67 27.05 -6.54
N ARG A 420 -12.23 25.80 -6.30
CA ARG A 420 -12.89 24.88 -5.37
C ARG A 420 -11.88 24.00 -4.65
N VAL A 421 -11.46 24.46 -3.48
CA VAL A 421 -10.52 23.73 -2.60
C VAL A 421 -11.14 22.45 -2.05
N ILE A 422 -12.42 22.49 -1.67
CA ILE A 422 -13.18 21.36 -1.14
C ILE A 422 -14.29 20.99 -2.14
N SER A 423 -14.21 19.80 -2.70
CA SER A 423 -15.27 19.23 -3.54
C SER A 423 -15.86 17.98 -2.87
N SER A 424 -17.08 17.61 -3.25
CA SER A 424 -17.74 16.45 -2.67
C SER A 424 -18.68 15.77 -3.64
N GLU A 425 -18.77 14.46 -3.53
CA GLU A 425 -19.67 13.60 -4.31
C GLU A 425 -20.60 12.79 -3.37
N PRO A 426 -21.80 12.40 -3.82
CA PRO A 426 -22.60 11.39 -3.12
C PRO A 426 -21.79 10.11 -2.90
N LEU A 427 -22.02 9.43 -1.78
CA LEU A 427 -21.48 8.09 -1.57
C LEU A 427 -22.08 7.13 -2.59
N ARG A 428 -21.24 6.30 -3.20
CA ARG A 428 -21.67 5.29 -4.16
C ARG A 428 -22.21 4.06 -3.43
N PRO A 429 -23.19 3.34 -4.01
CA PRO A 429 -23.66 2.08 -3.45
C PRO A 429 -22.59 0.99 -3.57
N PRO A 430 -22.71 -0.13 -2.83
CA PRO A 430 -21.81 -1.28 -2.96
C PRO A 430 -21.72 -1.77 -4.41
N ASN A 431 -20.51 -2.11 -4.86
CA ASN A 431 -20.33 -2.78 -6.14
C ASN A 431 -20.69 -4.27 -6.00
N PRO A 432 -21.71 -4.78 -6.72
CA PRO A 432 -22.13 -6.18 -6.62
C PRO A 432 -21.05 -7.20 -7.02
N HIS A 433 -20.03 -6.77 -7.77
CA HIS A 433 -18.92 -7.60 -8.23
C HIS A 433 -17.65 -7.42 -7.39
N CYS A 434 -17.72 -6.67 -6.28
CA CYS A 434 -16.58 -6.51 -5.40
C CYS A 434 -16.32 -7.80 -4.61
N ALA A 435 -15.12 -8.37 -4.74
CA ALA A 435 -14.70 -9.56 -3.99
C ALA A 435 -14.63 -9.34 -2.47
N THR A 436 -14.68 -8.10 -2.00
CA THR A 436 -14.66 -7.76 -0.57
C THR A 436 -16.06 -7.49 -0.03
N CYS A 437 -16.82 -6.52 -0.56
CA CYS A 437 -18.14 -6.18 0.00
C CYS A 437 -19.34 -6.72 -0.78
N GLY A 438 -19.12 -7.35 -1.94
CA GLY A 438 -20.15 -8.08 -2.69
C GLY A 438 -20.42 -9.47 -2.13
N VAL A 439 -19.67 -9.90 -1.12
CA VAL A 439 -19.80 -11.18 -0.42
C VAL A 439 -20.78 -11.07 0.75
N CYS A 440 -21.29 -12.21 1.21
CA CYS A 440 -22.06 -12.30 2.44
C CYS A 440 -21.14 -12.55 3.62
N TYR A 441 -21.17 -11.72 4.66
CA TYR A 441 -20.43 -12.00 5.91
C TYR A 441 -21.33 -12.56 6.99
N ALA A 442 -20.88 -13.59 7.69
CA ALA A 442 -21.53 -14.11 8.88
C ALA A 442 -20.52 -14.61 9.92
N THR A 443 -21.00 -14.85 11.14
CA THR A 443 -20.18 -15.38 12.23
C THR A 443 -20.54 -16.84 12.47
N LEU A 444 -19.55 -17.71 12.55
CA LEU A 444 -19.74 -19.13 12.87
C LEU A 444 -19.20 -19.41 14.28
N HIS A 445 -20.05 -19.89 15.17
CA HIS A 445 -19.63 -20.31 16.50
C HIS A 445 -19.25 -21.79 16.47
N VAL A 446 -18.05 -22.14 16.93
CA VAL A 446 -17.46 -23.47 16.75
C VAL A 446 -16.77 -23.93 18.03
N ASP A 447 -17.04 -25.14 18.49
CA ASP A 447 -16.15 -25.86 19.40
C ASP A 447 -15.04 -26.49 18.56
N THR A 448 -13.87 -25.84 18.52
CA THR A 448 -12.77 -26.16 17.60
C THR A 448 -12.20 -27.55 17.83
N SER A 449 -12.30 -28.07 19.06
CA SER A 449 -11.78 -29.38 19.44
C SER A 449 -12.66 -30.53 18.97
N ARG A 450 -13.98 -30.30 18.83
CA ARG A 450 -14.95 -31.33 18.47
C ARG A 450 -15.51 -31.20 17.06
N ALA A 451 -15.71 -29.97 16.59
CA ALA A 451 -16.28 -29.71 15.28
C ALA A 451 -15.33 -30.17 14.18
N LYS A 452 -15.86 -30.94 13.23
CA LYS A 452 -15.16 -31.35 12.02
C LYS A 452 -15.52 -30.44 10.85
N LEU A 453 -14.66 -30.40 9.84
CA LEU A 453 -14.97 -29.70 8.58
C LEU A 453 -16.23 -30.28 7.91
N SER A 454 -16.46 -31.59 8.04
CA SER A 454 -17.70 -32.25 7.60
C SER A 454 -18.97 -31.72 8.27
N ASP A 455 -18.90 -31.26 9.52
CA ASP A 455 -20.07 -30.66 10.20
C ASP A 455 -20.42 -29.31 9.55
N LEU A 456 -19.41 -28.49 9.18
CA LEU A 456 -19.63 -27.25 8.43
C LEU A 456 -20.27 -27.53 7.06
N VAL A 457 -19.68 -28.45 6.29
CA VAL A 457 -20.11 -28.81 4.95
C VAL A 457 -21.55 -29.34 4.94
N ASN A 458 -21.84 -30.34 5.77
CA ASN A 458 -23.12 -31.02 5.73
C ASN A 458 -24.22 -30.24 6.45
N ILE A 459 -23.95 -29.79 7.68
CA ILE A 459 -25.00 -29.22 8.54
C ILE A 459 -25.24 -27.74 8.21
N ILE A 460 -24.19 -26.95 8.06
CA ILE A 460 -24.34 -25.51 7.83
C ILE A 460 -24.54 -25.22 6.35
N LEU A 461 -23.65 -25.67 5.48
CA LEU A 461 -23.67 -25.27 4.07
C LEU A 461 -24.80 -26.00 3.30
N LYS A 462 -24.85 -27.33 3.33
CA LYS A 462 -25.86 -28.11 2.60
C LYS A 462 -27.24 -28.03 3.25
N GLU A 463 -27.37 -28.41 4.53
CA GLU A 463 -28.68 -28.49 5.20
C GLU A 463 -29.30 -27.12 5.53
N GLN A 464 -28.55 -26.21 6.17
CA GLN A 464 -29.11 -24.92 6.62
C GLN A 464 -29.12 -23.85 5.53
N LEU A 465 -28.05 -23.73 4.74
CA LEU A 465 -27.89 -22.65 3.75
C LEU A 465 -28.22 -23.08 2.32
N GLY A 466 -28.48 -24.37 2.09
CA GLY A 466 -28.93 -24.90 0.81
C GLY A 466 -27.91 -24.77 -0.31
N TYR A 467 -26.62 -24.99 -0.02
CA TYR A 467 -25.59 -25.18 -1.04
C TYR A 467 -25.79 -26.53 -1.75
N GLY A 468 -25.49 -26.56 -3.06
CA GLY A 468 -25.49 -27.78 -3.86
C GLY A 468 -24.24 -28.63 -3.62
N GLU A 469 -23.79 -29.33 -4.66
CA GLU A 469 -22.54 -30.11 -4.61
C GLU A 469 -21.33 -29.29 -5.09
N GLU A 470 -21.54 -28.31 -5.98
CA GLU A 470 -20.47 -27.53 -6.63
C GLU A 470 -20.09 -26.29 -5.80
N PHE A 471 -19.33 -26.48 -4.72
CA PHE A 471 -18.75 -25.38 -3.96
C PHE A 471 -17.38 -25.73 -3.37
N SER A 472 -16.61 -24.70 -3.06
CA SER A 472 -15.31 -24.82 -2.40
C SER A 472 -15.26 -24.05 -1.08
N VAL A 473 -14.53 -24.59 -0.10
CA VAL A 473 -14.24 -23.95 1.20
C VAL A 473 -12.75 -23.66 1.26
N LYS A 474 -12.40 -22.39 1.44
CA LYS A 474 -11.02 -21.89 1.39
C LYS A 474 -10.67 -21.13 2.66
N ARG A 475 -9.44 -21.26 3.11
CA ARG A 475 -8.82 -20.37 4.10
C ARG A 475 -7.69 -19.63 3.41
N ASP A 476 -7.87 -18.34 3.21
CA ASP A 476 -6.98 -17.51 2.40
C ASP A 476 -6.77 -18.10 1.00
N SER A 477 -5.61 -18.71 0.72
CA SER A 477 -5.30 -19.39 -0.55
C SER A 477 -5.37 -20.92 -0.45
N ASP A 478 -5.48 -21.48 0.77
CA ASP A 478 -5.56 -22.92 0.99
C ASP A 478 -6.98 -23.42 0.73
N ILE A 479 -7.12 -24.39 -0.17
CA ILE A 479 -8.38 -25.11 -0.37
C ILE A 479 -8.48 -26.17 0.73
N LEU A 480 -9.56 -26.11 1.52
CA LEU A 480 -9.83 -27.07 2.57
C LEU A 480 -10.82 -28.13 2.13
N TYR A 481 -11.74 -27.77 1.25
CA TYR A 481 -12.70 -28.68 0.65
C TYR A 481 -13.07 -28.20 -0.75
N ASP A 482 -13.13 -29.12 -1.70
CA ASP A 482 -13.92 -29.01 -2.92
C ASP A 482 -14.41 -30.42 -3.34
N VAL A 483 -15.04 -30.53 -4.51
CA VAL A 483 -15.61 -31.81 -5.00
C VAL A 483 -14.53 -32.86 -5.28
N ASP A 484 -13.32 -32.43 -5.60
CA ASP A 484 -12.19 -33.30 -5.95
C ASP A 484 -11.24 -33.53 -4.74
N GLU A 485 -11.26 -32.65 -3.75
CA GLU A 485 -10.39 -32.63 -2.57
C GLU A 485 -11.20 -32.64 -1.25
N ASP A 486 -11.50 -33.85 -0.75
CA ASP A 486 -12.31 -34.09 0.46
C ASP A 486 -11.48 -34.60 1.67
N VAL A 487 -10.16 -34.65 1.54
CA VAL A 487 -9.22 -35.27 2.49
C VAL A 487 -9.23 -34.63 3.90
N HIS A 488 -9.78 -33.43 4.02
CA HIS A 488 -9.83 -32.67 5.27
C HIS A 488 -11.15 -32.80 6.04
N LEU A 489 -12.17 -33.46 5.47
CA LEU A 489 -13.52 -33.51 6.05
C LEU A 489 -13.58 -34.10 7.46
N ASP A 490 -12.73 -35.08 7.74
CA ASP A 490 -12.67 -35.77 9.03
C ASP A 490 -11.86 -35.04 10.10
N LYS A 491 -11.05 -34.05 9.69
CA LYS A 491 -10.21 -33.29 10.59
C LYS A 491 -11.04 -32.28 11.38
N THR A 492 -10.68 -32.08 12.63
CA THR A 492 -11.29 -31.04 13.46
C THR A 492 -10.80 -29.66 13.05
N PHE A 493 -11.53 -28.63 13.45
CA PHE A 493 -11.08 -27.25 13.24
C PHE A 493 -9.72 -27.00 13.94
N GLU A 494 -9.50 -27.57 15.11
CA GLU A 494 -8.21 -27.48 15.80
C GLU A 494 -7.08 -28.17 15.02
N GLU A 495 -7.31 -29.37 14.46
CA GLU A 495 -6.32 -30.09 13.64
C GLU A 495 -5.99 -29.38 12.33
N LEU A 496 -6.94 -28.62 11.79
CA LEU A 496 -6.75 -27.76 10.62
C LEU A 496 -6.08 -26.42 10.96
N GLY A 497 -5.79 -26.18 12.24
CA GLY A 497 -5.10 -24.98 12.73
C GLY A 497 -6.01 -23.76 12.81
N PHE A 498 -7.33 -23.94 12.88
CA PHE A 498 -8.25 -22.83 13.11
C PHE A 498 -8.07 -22.26 14.51
N LYS A 499 -7.97 -20.93 14.55
CA LYS A 499 -8.01 -20.13 15.76
C LYS A 499 -9.25 -19.25 15.74
N ASP A 500 -9.51 -18.60 16.86
CA ASP A 500 -10.45 -17.49 16.89
C ASP A 500 -10.18 -16.50 15.75
N ASP A 501 -11.26 -16.09 15.09
CA ASP A 501 -11.33 -15.10 14.03
C ASP A 501 -10.59 -15.46 12.73
N THR A 502 -10.36 -16.76 12.54
CA THR A 502 -10.01 -17.29 11.21
C THR A 502 -11.17 -17.03 10.25
N PHE A 503 -10.87 -16.49 9.07
CA PHE A 503 -11.86 -16.30 8.01
C PHE A 503 -11.89 -17.50 7.07
N LEU A 504 -13.09 -18.01 6.82
CA LEU A 504 -13.39 -19.00 5.79
C LEU A 504 -14.14 -18.35 4.66
N THR A 505 -13.74 -18.61 3.41
CA THR A 505 -14.47 -18.19 2.22
C THR A 505 -15.08 -19.42 1.57
N ILE A 506 -16.40 -19.39 1.39
CA ILE A 506 -17.14 -20.41 0.67
C ILE A 506 -17.53 -19.81 -0.68
N SER A 507 -17.07 -20.43 -1.76
CA SER A 507 -17.38 -20.03 -3.13
C SER A 507 -18.34 -21.04 -3.74
N ASP A 508 -19.50 -20.57 -4.18
CA ASP A 508 -20.44 -21.37 -4.97
C ASP A 508 -19.98 -21.36 -6.43
N ASP A 509 -19.58 -22.53 -6.91
CA ASP A 509 -18.97 -22.72 -8.23
C ASP A 509 -19.99 -23.27 -9.25
N SER A 510 -21.27 -23.34 -8.87
CA SER A 510 -22.37 -23.76 -9.74
C SER A 510 -22.52 -22.87 -11.00
N GLU A 511 -22.88 -23.46 -12.14
CA GLU A 511 -23.07 -22.71 -13.39
C GLU A 511 -24.32 -21.79 -13.38
N GLU A 512 -25.38 -22.19 -12.69
CA GLU A 512 -26.65 -21.47 -12.60
C GLU A 512 -27.01 -21.13 -11.14
N ASP A 513 -27.57 -19.94 -10.93
CA ASP A 513 -28.06 -19.44 -9.62
C ASP A 513 -27.03 -19.50 -8.46
N ALA A 514 -25.73 -19.52 -8.78
CA ALA A 514 -24.65 -19.53 -7.80
C ALA A 514 -24.79 -18.41 -6.78
N LYS A 515 -24.61 -18.72 -5.50
CA LYS A 515 -24.62 -17.76 -4.41
C LYS A 515 -23.37 -16.88 -4.44
N VAL A 516 -23.49 -15.62 -4.01
CA VAL A 516 -22.29 -14.80 -3.73
C VAL A 516 -21.46 -15.48 -2.65
N ASP A 517 -20.16 -15.26 -2.69
CA ASP A 517 -19.26 -15.88 -1.72
C ASP A 517 -19.70 -15.59 -0.28
N LEU A 518 -19.62 -16.59 0.58
CA LEU A 518 -19.92 -16.48 2.01
C LEU A 518 -18.60 -16.45 2.78
N VAL A 519 -18.37 -15.38 3.53
CA VAL A 519 -17.21 -15.21 4.39
C VAL A 519 -17.63 -15.42 5.85
N LEU A 520 -17.17 -16.51 6.46
CA LEU A 520 -17.43 -16.83 7.86
C LEU A 520 -16.26 -16.40 8.75
N SER A 521 -16.54 -15.63 9.79
CA SER A 521 -15.59 -15.41 10.90
C SER A 521 -15.83 -16.47 11.96
N VAL A 522 -14.83 -17.30 12.25
CA VAL A 522 -14.92 -18.35 13.28
C VAL A 522 -14.77 -17.75 14.67
N ILE A 523 -15.65 -18.08 15.61
CA ILE A 523 -15.53 -17.74 17.03
C ILE A 523 -15.60 -19.04 17.83
N HIS A 524 -14.59 -19.30 18.66
CA HIS A 524 -14.61 -20.43 19.56
C HIS A 524 -15.73 -20.28 20.59
N GLN A 525 -16.54 -21.32 20.74
CA GLN A 525 -17.55 -21.40 21.79
C GLN A 525 -17.67 -22.84 22.26
N ASP A 526 -17.57 -23.06 23.56
CA ASP A 526 -17.90 -24.35 24.16
C ASP A 526 -19.39 -24.67 24.01
N PHE A 527 -19.69 -25.86 23.51
CA PHE A 527 -21.04 -26.41 23.45
C PHE A 527 -21.17 -27.58 24.42
N THR A 528 -22.39 -27.82 24.93
CA THR A 528 -22.67 -29.01 25.75
C THR A 528 -22.40 -30.29 24.93
N GLU A 529 -21.92 -31.37 25.55
CA GLU A 529 -21.48 -32.59 24.85
C GLU A 529 -22.48 -33.14 23.81
N ASN A 530 -23.78 -33.02 24.06
CA ASN A 530 -24.85 -33.52 23.17
C ASN A 530 -25.35 -32.50 22.12
N ALA A 531 -24.84 -31.27 22.13
CA ALA A 531 -25.21 -30.25 21.15
C ALA A 531 -24.28 -30.33 19.93
N ASN A 532 -24.82 -29.90 18.79
CA ASN A 532 -24.04 -29.70 17.56
C ASN A 532 -22.83 -28.80 17.87
N PRO A 533 -21.59 -29.22 17.56
CA PRO A 533 -20.38 -28.46 17.89
C PRO A 533 -20.22 -27.19 17.07
N LEU A 534 -21.12 -26.87 16.14
CA LEU A 534 -21.15 -25.58 15.49
C LEU A 534 -22.56 -25.00 15.26
N ARG A 535 -22.62 -23.67 15.25
CA ARG A 535 -23.85 -22.90 15.17
C ARG A 535 -23.66 -21.60 14.39
N LEU A 536 -24.59 -21.35 13.47
CA LEU A 536 -24.76 -20.05 12.82
C LEU A 536 -25.84 -19.27 13.60
N PRO A 537 -25.50 -18.18 14.33
CA PRO A 537 -26.42 -17.48 15.21
C PRO A 537 -27.43 -16.59 14.46
N ASP A 538 -27.09 -16.15 13.25
CA ASP A 538 -27.93 -15.24 12.44
C ASP A 538 -28.66 -16.00 11.32
N GLU A 539 -29.87 -15.56 10.95
CA GLU A 539 -30.50 -15.97 9.69
C GLU A 539 -29.71 -15.37 8.52
N VAL A 540 -28.77 -16.14 7.97
CA VAL A 540 -27.93 -15.69 6.85
C VAL A 540 -28.66 -15.86 5.53
N LYS A 541 -29.01 -14.72 4.91
CA LYS A 541 -29.56 -14.69 3.55
C LYS A 541 -28.46 -14.36 2.57
N ILE A 542 -28.13 -15.32 1.70
CA ILE A 542 -27.08 -15.19 0.70
C ILE A 542 -27.74 -14.86 -0.64
N ALA A 543 -27.35 -13.73 -1.24
CA ALA A 543 -27.82 -13.33 -2.56
C ALA A 543 -27.21 -14.22 -3.65
N THR A 544 -27.86 -14.30 -4.81
CA THR A 544 -27.25 -14.92 -5.99
C THR A 544 -26.26 -13.98 -6.65
N LYS A 545 -25.20 -14.54 -7.24
CA LYS A 545 -24.20 -13.82 -8.03
C LYS A 545 -24.93 -13.04 -9.14
N PRO A 546 -24.58 -11.76 -9.37
CA PRO A 546 -25.10 -11.03 -10.51
C PRO A 546 -24.74 -11.79 -11.80
N LYS A 547 -25.69 -11.90 -12.74
CA LYS A 547 -25.39 -12.46 -14.07
C LYS A 547 -24.30 -11.60 -14.71
N ALA A 548 -23.22 -12.24 -15.15
CA ALA A 548 -22.15 -11.55 -15.86
C ALA A 548 -22.77 -10.77 -17.05
N PRO A 549 -22.38 -9.50 -17.26
CA PRO A 549 -22.87 -8.76 -18.41
C PRO A 549 -22.53 -9.53 -19.69
N VAL A 550 -23.55 -9.85 -20.48
CA VAL A 550 -23.35 -10.43 -21.81
C VAL A 550 -22.43 -9.48 -22.57
N PRO A 551 -21.28 -9.93 -23.11
CA PRO A 551 -20.45 -9.06 -23.93
C PRO A 551 -21.33 -8.45 -25.00
N GLU A 552 -21.37 -7.12 -25.09
CA GLU A 552 -22.02 -6.45 -26.21
C GLU A 552 -21.33 -6.96 -27.48
N THR A 553 -21.95 -7.92 -28.15
CA THR A 553 -21.64 -8.19 -29.54
C THR A 553 -21.95 -6.89 -30.25
N ASN A 554 -20.92 -6.20 -30.77
CA ASN A 554 -21.04 -4.98 -31.56
C ASN A 554 -22.21 -5.12 -32.54
N GLY A 555 -23.37 -4.62 -32.11
CA GLY A 555 -24.58 -4.61 -32.91
C GLY A 555 -24.34 -3.61 -34.02
N HIS A 556 -24.38 -4.09 -35.25
CA HIS A 556 -24.49 -3.22 -36.41
C HIS A 556 -25.54 -2.14 -36.13
N ALA A 557 -25.10 -0.88 -36.21
CA ALA A 557 -25.93 0.29 -36.02
C ALA A 557 -27.20 0.19 -36.86
N THR A 558 -28.36 0.04 -36.22
CA THR A 558 -29.64 0.38 -36.83
C THR A 558 -29.73 1.90 -36.90
N ILE A 559 -29.35 2.46 -38.05
CA ILE A 559 -29.63 3.84 -38.41
C ILE A 559 -31.14 3.96 -38.63
N ASN A 560 -31.85 4.52 -37.65
CA ASN A 560 -33.19 5.07 -37.86
C ASN A 560 -33.07 6.41 -38.58
N GLY A 561 -32.93 6.35 -39.91
CA GLY A 561 -33.08 7.50 -40.81
C GLY A 561 -34.53 7.55 -41.32
N THR A 562 -35.32 8.47 -40.79
CA THR A 562 -36.60 8.87 -41.37
C THR A 562 -36.37 9.61 -42.68
N VAL A 563 -36.66 8.98 -43.82
CA VAL A 563 -36.91 9.67 -45.10
C VAL A 563 -38.03 8.92 -45.85
N PRO A 564 -39.08 9.60 -46.34
CA PRO A 564 -40.26 8.96 -46.91
C PRO A 564 -40.16 8.67 -48.42
N ASN A 565 -40.82 7.57 -48.81
CA ASN A 565 -41.36 7.20 -50.14
C ASN A 565 -40.40 7.05 -51.34
N GLY A 566 -40.38 5.82 -51.91
CA GLY A 566 -39.85 5.54 -53.23
C GLY A 566 -39.84 4.06 -53.60
N THR A 567 -40.96 3.61 -54.15
CA THR A 567 -41.24 2.38 -54.93
C THR A 567 -40.10 1.43 -55.36
N SER A 568 -40.40 0.14 -55.18
CA SER A 568 -40.27 -1.00 -56.11
C SER A 568 -39.06 -1.96 -56.04
N LYS A 569 -39.43 -3.22 -55.74
CA LYS A 569 -39.14 -4.50 -56.43
C LYS A 569 -37.83 -5.27 -56.19
N ASP A 570 -38.07 -6.56 -55.94
CA ASP A 570 -37.31 -7.78 -56.22
C ASP A 570 -36.08 -8.06 -55.33
N ALA A 571 -36.18 -9.04 -54.40
CA ALA A 571 -35.85 -10.47 -54.58
C ALA A 571 -34.31 -10.67 -54.72
N SER A 572 -33.59 -11.53 -54.01
CA SER A 572 -33.90 -12.78 -53.31
C SER A 572 -32.62 -13.32 -52.64
N ASN A 573 -32.80 -14.04 -51.53
CA ASN A 573 -32.11 -15.27 -51.10
C ASN A 573 -30.58 -15.44 -51.08
N GLY A 574 -30.12 -16.00 -49.94
CA GLY A 574 -29.08 -17.03 -49.85
C GLY A 574 -27.90 -16.61 -48.96
N SER A 575 -27.80 -17.03 -47.69
CA SER A 575 -27.28 -18.35 -47.26
C SER A 575 -25.82 -18.55 -47.68
N ALA A 576 -24.85 -18.97 -46.88
CA ALA A 576 -24.71 -19.28 -45.46
C ALA A 576 -23.21 -19.60 -45.25
N ASN A 577 -22.82 -19.69 -43.97
CA ASN A 577 -21.74 -20.51 -43.43
C ASN A 577 -20.27 -20.11 -43.64
N GLY A 578 -19.59 -19.99 -42.49
CA GLY A 578 -18.62 -21.03 -42.15
C GLY A 578 -17.17 -20.60 -42.02
N ALA A 579 -16.78 -20.34 -40.77
CA ALA A 579 -15.51 -20.70 -40.11
C ALA A 579 -14.23 -20.93 -40.95
N ALA A 580 -13.15 -20.22 -40.59
CA ALA A 580 -11.97 -20.83 -39.96
C ALA A 580 -10.77 -19.85 -39.81
N LYS A 581 -10.09 -19.97 -38.66
CA LYS A 581 -8.75 -19.45 -38.34
C LYS A 581 -7.67 -19.99 -39.28
N ARG A 582 -6.69 -19.15 -39.65
CA ARG A 582 -5.22 -19.40 -39.58
C ARG A 582 -4.41 -18.18 -40.12
N THR A 583 -3.58 -17.55 -39.27
CA THR A 583 -2.10 -17.62 -39.13
C THR A 583 -1.29 -16.79 -40.13
N ALA A 584 -0.32 -16.05 -39.56
CA ALA A 584 0.64 -15.19 -40.24
C ALA A 584 1.73 -15.97 -40.98
N SER A 585 2.08 -15.52 -42.18
CA SER A 585 3.46 -15.40 -42.68
C SER A 585 3.46 -14.72 -44.06
N GLU A 586 4.42 -13.81 -44.20
CA GLU A 586 5.09 -13.38 -45.44
C GLU A 586 4.30 -12.67 -46.54
N ALA A 587 4.36 -11.33 -46.50
CA ALA A 587 4.53 -10.54 -47.71
C ALA A 587 5.43 -9.34 -47.38
N GLY A 588 6.71 -9.44 -47.74
CA GLY A 588 7.64 -8.32 -47.68
C GLY A 588 7.31 -7.31 -48.78
N LEU A 589 7.22 -6.03 -48.43
CA LEU A 589 7.36 -4.89 -49.34
C LEU A 589 7.98 -3.71 -48.57
N GLN A 590 8.88 -3.03 -49.26
CA GLN A 590 9.83 -2.03 -48.79
C GLN A 590 9.18 -0.68 -48.43
N ASP A 591 9.97 0.11 -47.69
CA ASP A 591 9.85 1.51 -47.29
C ASP A 591 8.99 2.44 -48.16
N GLU A 592 8.12 3.22 -47.49
CA GLU A 592 8.03 4.66 -47.76
C GLU A 592 7.52 5.43 -46.50
N LEU A 593 8.44 6.15 -45.87
CA LEU A 593 8.21 7.11 -44.80
C LEU A 593 7.45 8.34 -45.32
N VAL A 594 6.19 8.52 -44.93
CA VAL A 594 5.49 9.82 -45.04
C VAL A 594 5.05 10.30 -43.66
N ARG A 595 5.86 11.22 -43.10
CA ARG A 595 5.53 12.04 -41.93
C ARG A 595 4.31 12.93 -42.23
N LYS A 596 3.18 12.69 -41.59
CA LYS A 596 2.07 13.66 -41.53
C LYS A 596 2.37 14.73 -40.47
N LYS A 597 2.69 15.93 -40.93
CA LYS A 597 2.73 17.17 -40.14
C LYS A 597 1.31 17.54 -39.67
N GLY A 598 1.09 17.58 -38.35
CA GLY A 598 -0.06 18.24 -37.74
C GLY A 598 0.15 19.76 -37.68
N LYS A 599 -0.90 20.51 -38.03
CA LYS A 599 -0.95 21.98 -38.10
C LYS A 599 -0.67 22.64 -36.75
N VAL A 600 0.22 23.63 -36.77
CA VAL A 600 0.41 24.65 -35.74
C VAL A 600 -0.69 25.70 -35.92
N MET A 601 -1.42 26.03 -34.85
CA MET A 601 -2.31 27.19 -34.80
C MET A 601 -1.47 28.44 -34.45
N GLU A 602 -1.68 29.51 -35.22
CA GLU A 602 -1.04 30.82 -35.06
C GLU A 602 -1.55 31.55 -33.80
N GLU A 603 -0.63 32.08 -33.01
CA GLU A 603 -0.90 33.11 -31.99
C GLU A 603 -1.03 34.50 -32.65
N PRO A 604 -1.96 35.37 -32.19
CA PRO A 604 -1.96 36.77 -32.59
C PRO A 604 -0.93 37.61 -31.82
N GLN A 605 -0.21 38.45 -32.57
CA GLN A 605 0.83 39.37 -32.08
C GLN A 605 0.33 40.48 -31.15
N LYS A 606 1.09 40.66 -30.05
CA LYS A 606 1.60 41.87 -29.37
C LYS A 606 0.79 43.18 -29.37
N LYS A 607 0.66 43.74 -28.16
CA LYS A 607 1.03 45.13 -27.83
C LYS A 607 1.88 45.17 -26.55
N ASP A 608 2.93 46.00 -26.63
CA ASP A 608 3.82 46.53 -25.57
C ASP A 608 3.05 46.93 -24.28
N ASP A 609 3.63 46.95 -23.07
CA ASP A 609 4.89 47.59 -22.65
C ASP A 609 5.34 47.03 -21.28
N GLY A 610 6.62 47.19 -20.94
CA GLY A 610 7.06 47.28 -19.53
C GLY A 610 8.12 46.27 -19.08
N HIS A 611 9.37 46.61 -19.31
CA HIS A 611 10.53 45.96 -18.68
C HIS A 611 10.54 46.31 -17.18
N ILE A 612 10.48 45.31 -16.29
CA ILE A 612 10.79 45.47 -14.87
C ILE A 612 12.01 44.62 -14.55
N THR A 613 13.11 45.30 -14.24
CA THR A 613 14.33 44.74 -13.67
C THR A 613 14.12 44.63 -12.16
N ILE A 614 14.29 43.44 -11.58
CA ILE A 614 14.26 43.24 -10.12
C ILE A 614 15.71 43.25 -9.63
N GLU A 615 16.11 44.34 -8.98
CA GLU A 615 17.28 44.37 -8.10
C GLU A 615 16.85 43.95 -6.70
N ASP A 616 17.58 42.99 -6.16
CA ASP A 616 17.38 42.37 -4.85
C ASP A 616 18.04 43.27 -3.80
N ASP A 617 17.26 43.88 -2.90
CA ASP A 617 17.82 44.61 -1.77
C ASP A 617 17.15 44.27 -0.44
N LYS A 618 18.01 44.07 0.56
CA LYS A 618 17.70 43.55 1.88
C LYS A 618 17.08 44.65 2.75
N ASN A 619 15.78 44.53 3.03
CA ASN A 619 15.11 44.78 4.33
C ASN A 619 13.68 45.31 4.12
N ASP A 620 12.79 44.79 4.97
CA ASP A 620 11.40 45.17 5.22
C ASP A 620 10.37 44.99 4.09
N GLY A 621 9.45 44.06 4.36
CA GLY A 621 8.32 43.74 3.49
C GLY A 621 7.11 44.63 3.74
N ALA A 622 6.56 45.16 2.65
CA ALA A 622 5.13 45.33 2.44
C ALA A 622 4.90 45.59 0.94
N ILE A 623 4.14 44.73 0.26
CA ILE A 623 3.61 45.01 -1.08
C ILE A 623 2.14 45.34 -0.91
N VAL A 624 1.79 46.60 -1.18
CA VAL A 624 0.41 47.06 -1.34
C VAL A 624 0.10 46.99 -2.84
N ILE A 625 -0.98 46.32 -3.21
CA ILE A 625 -1.50 46.33 -4.58
C ILE A 625 -2.75 47.20 -4.55
N ASP A 626 -2.73 48.30 -5.29
CA ASP A 626 -3.90 49.15 -5.52
C ASP A 626 -4.86 48.48 -6.50
N ASP A 627 -6.16 48.60 -6.21
CA ASP A 627 -7.27 48.16 -7.05
C ASP A 627 -7.38 49.03 -8.31
N ASP A 628 -7.37 48.39 -9.49
CA ASP A 628 -8.10 48.81 -10.70
C ASP A 628 -8.43 47.61 -11.59
#